data_AF-W4RVK8-F1
#
_entry.id   AF-W4RVK8-F1
#
_cell.length_a   1.000
_cell.length_b   1.000
_cell.length_c   1.000
_cell.angle_alpha   90.00
_cell.angle_beta   90.00
_cell.angle_gamma   90.00
#
_symmetry.space_group_name_H-M   'P 1'
#
loop_
_entity.id
_entity.type
_entity.pdbx_description
1 polymer ?
#
loop_
_entity_poly.entity_id
_entity_poly.type
_entity_poly.pdbx_seq_one_letter_code
_entity_poly.pdbx_strand_id
1 'polypeptide(L)' 'MIKYHRTIEEYFQLLLKTGFAVDDLREGTPRAENFSSKEEYERRMRIPVVLMVSSSKRGE' A
#
# COMPACT_ATOMS: atom_id res chain seq x y z
N MET A 1 15.96 12.19 -9.08
CA MET A 1 15.20 11.68 -7.91
C MET A 1 15.60 10.24 -7.69
N ILE A 2 16.09 9.89 -6.50
CA ILE A 2 16.47 8.51 -6.14
C ILE A 2 15.29 7.89 -5.38
N LYS A 3 14.88 6.67 -5.74
CA LYS A 3 13.86 5.89 -5.03
C LYS A 3 14.50 4.64 -4.44
N TYR A 4 14.13 4.28 -3.22
CA TYR A 4 14.59 3.05 -2.57
C TYR A 4 13.50 2.01 -2.66
N HIS A 5 13.79 0.91 -3.36
CA HIS A 5 12.89 -0.24 -3.39
C HIS A 5 12.92 -0.95 -2.03
N ARG A 6 11.74 -1.30 -1.54
CA ARG A 6 11.52 -2.23 -0.45
C ARG A 6 10.30 -3.07 -0.79
N THR A 7 10.31 -4.33 -0.38
CA THR A 7 9.16 -5.22 -0.51
C THR A 7 8.08 -4.87 0.51
N ILE A 8 6.87 -5.38 0.30
CA ILE A 8 5.77 -5.25 1.27
C ILE A 8 6.16 -5.87 2.61
N GLU A 9 6.83 -7.03 2.58
CA GLU A 9 7.32 -7.71 3.78
C GLU A 9 8.29 -6.82 4.57
N GLU A 10 9.22 -6.14 3.90
CA GLU A 10 10.17 -5.26 4.58
C GLU A 10 9.47 -4.12 5.33
N TYR A 11 8.47 -3.49 4.70
CA TYR A 11 7.67 -2.45 5.38
C TYR A 11 6.87 -3.03 6.56
N PHE A 12 6.21 -4.17 6.35
CA PHE A 12 5.40 -4.83 7.36
C PHE A 12 6.23 -5.26 8.58
N GLN A 13 7.34 -5.95 8.35
CA GLN A 13 8.26 -6.38 9.40
C GLN A 13 8.88 -5.20 10.15
N LEU A 14 9.19 -4.09 9.45
CA LEU A 14 9.74 -2.92 10.10
C LEU A 14 8.75 -2.28 11.08
N LEU A 15 7.47 -2.19 10.71
CA LEU A 15 6.41 -1.68 11.60
C LEU A 15 6.25 -2.56 12.86
N LEU A 16 6.22 -3.88 12.69
CA LEU A 16 6.12 -4.80 13.83
C LEU A 16 7.32 -4.66 14.77
N LYS A 17 8.54 -4.60 14.21
CA LYS A 17 9.78 -4.49 15.00
C LYS A 17 9.89 -3.17 15.77
N THR A 18 9.24 -2.11 15.31
CA THR A 18 9.24 -0.80 15.99
C THR A 18 8.09 -0.64 16.98
N GLY A 19 7.34 -1.71 17.26
CA GLY A 19 6.27 -1.71 18.27
C GLY A 19 4.92 -1.22 17.77
N PHE A 20 4.71 -1.14 16.45
CA PHE A 20 3.40 -0.87 15.88
C PHE A 20 2.61 -2.16 15.68
N ALA A 21 1.30 -2.09 15.90
CA ALA A 21 0.35 -3.04 15.35
C ALA A 21 -0.08 -2.56 13.97
N VAL A 22 -0.08 -3.45 12.98
CA VAL A 22 -0.67 -3.16 11.66
C VAL A 22 -2.16 -3.41 11.73
N ASP A 23 -2.96 -2.37 11.50
CA ASP A 23 -4.43 -2.42 11.60
C ASP A 23 -5.08 -2.70 10.24
N ASP A 24 -4.50 -2.19 9.16
CA ASP A 24 -4.99 -2.39 7.79
C ASP A 24 -3.82 -2.30 6.79
N LEU A 25 -3.90 -3.05 5.69
CA LEU A 25 -2.94 -3.04 4.60
C LEU A 25 -3.69 -3.10 3.27
N ARG A 26 -3.44 -2.13 2.39
CA ARG A 26 -4.12 -2.02 1.10
C ARG A 26 -3.15 -1.74 -0.04
N GLU A 27 -3.33 -2.47 -1.13
CA GLU A 27 -2.58 -2.30 -2.37
C GLU A 27 -3.44 -1.55 -3.40
N GLY A 28 -3.66 -0.25 -3.14
CA GLY A 28 -4.15 0.76 -4.10
C GLY A 28 -5.09 0.32 -5.22
N THR A 29 -6.10 -0.52 -4.95
CA THR A 29 -6.93 -1.12 -6.00
C THR A 29 -7.76 -0.04 -6.68
N PRO A 30 -7.65 0.11 -8.02
CA PRO A 30 -8.45 1.07 -8.78
C PRO A 30 -9.96 0.86 -8.56
N ARG A 31 -10.70 1.95 -8.40
CA ARG A 31 -12.17 1.94 -8.38
C ARG A 31 -12.70 2.48 -9.69
N ALA A 32 -13.56 1.72 -10.39
CA ALA A 32 -14.06 2.07 -11.71
C ALA A 32 -14.71 3.47 -11.77
N GLU A 33 -15.41 3.87 -10.70
CA GLU A 33 -16.04 5.19 -10.55
C GLU A 33 -15.07 6.38 -10.67
N ASN A 34 -13.78 6.16 -10.44
CA ASN A 34 -12.74 7.20 -10.51
C ASN A 34 -12.08 7.30 -11.90
N PHE A 35 -12.55 6.54 -12.90
CA PHE A 35 -11.96 6.50 -14.23
C PHE A 35 -12.94 6.95 -15.30
N SER A 36 -12.49 7.86 -16.16
CA SER A 36 -13.25 8.31 -17.35
C SER A 36 -13.07 7.38 -18.55
N SER A 37 -12.08 6.47 -18.51
CA SER A 37 -11.82 5.48 -19.57
C SER A 37 -11.67 4.08 -18.99
N LYS A 38 -12.40 3.13 -19.57
CA LYS A 38 -12.27 1.70 -19.25
C LYS A 38 -10.87 1.17 -19.53
N GLU A 39 -10.22 1.64 -20.59
CA GLU A 39 -8.85 1.23 -20.94
C GLU A 39 -7.84 1.69 -19.88
N GLU A 40 -7.99 2.91 -19.36
CA GLU A 40 -7.12 3.36 -18.27
C GLU A 40 -7.36 2.57 -16.98
N TYR A 41 -8.63 2.30 -16.64
CA TYR A 41 -8.98 1.46 -15.49
C TYR A 41 -8.32 0.07 -15.61
N GLU A 42 -8.49 -0.61 -16.74
CA GLU A 42 -7.89 -1.92 -17.01
C GLU A 42 -6.35 -1.88 -16.98
N ARG A 43 -5.73 -0.80 -17.47
CA ARG A 43 -4.27 -0.60 -17.36
C ARG A 43 -3.83 -0.51 -15.90
N ARG A 44 -4.55 0.26 -15.07
CA ARG A 44 -4.23 0.46 -13.65
C ARG A 44 -4.50 -0.78 -12.81
N MET A 45 -5.40 -1.67 -13.25
CA MET A 45 -5.67 -2.95 -12.59
C MET A 45 -4.51 -3.95 -12.70
N ARG A 46 -3.57 -3.76 -13.63
CA ARG A 46 -2.47 -4.72 -13.86
C ARG A 46 -1.44 -4.75 -12.75
N ILE A 47 -1.23 -3.63 -12.06
CA ILE A 47 -0.23 -3.52 -10.99
C ILE A 47 -0.65 -2.46 -9.97
N PRO A 48 -0.66 -2.78 -8.66
CA PRO A 48 -0.82 -1.78 -7.61
C PRO A 48 0.35 -0.79 -7.64
N VAL A 49 0.03 0.50 -7.71
CA VAL A 49 1.05 1.57 -7.75
C VAL A 49 1.34 2.11 -6.34
N VAL A 50 0.45 1.86 -5.39
CA VAL A 50 0.50 2.43 -4.04
C VAL A 50 0.24 1.34 -3.01
N LEU A 51 1.12 1.27 -2.01
CA LEU A 51 0.91 0.53 -0.77
C LEU A 51 0.46 1.52 0.32
N MET A 52 -0.65 1.23 0.98
CA MET A 52 -1.17 1.99 2.13
C MET A 52 -1.17 1.06 3.34
N VAL A 53 -0.65 1.55 4.47
CA VAL A 53 -0.62 0.81 5.73
C VAL A 53 -1.17 1.70 6.83
N SER A 54 -2.15 1.18 7.57
CA SER A 54 -2.60 1.78 8.82
C SER A 54 -1.95 1.04 9.97
N SER A 55 -1.43 1.77 10.94
CA SER A 55 -0.80 1.17 12.10
C SER A 55 -0.97 2.02 13.35
N SER A 56 -1.25 1.36 14.46
CA SER A 56 -1.37 1.96 15.79
C SER A 56 -0.17 1.62 16.63
N LYS A 57 0.41 2.62 17.31
CA LYS A 57 1.47 2.37 18.28
C LYS A 57 0.89 1.53 19.42
N ARG A 58 1.45 0.34 19.68
CA ARG A 58 1.14 -0.35 20.93
C ARG A 58 1.87 0.42 22.04
N GLY A 59 1.10 0.93 23.00
CA GLY A 59 1.68 1.51 24.22
C GLY A 59 2.52 0.47 24.94
N GLU A 60 3.59 0.94 25.59
CA GLU A 60 4.31 0.18 26.62
C GLU A 60 3.44 -0.02 27.86
#